data_AF-A0AAN6PF01-F1
#
_entry.id   AF-A0AAN6PF01-F1
#
_cell.length_a   1.000
_cell.length_b   1.000
_cell.length_c   1.000
_cell.angle_alpha   90.00
_cell.angle_beta   90.00
_cell.angle_gamma   90.00
#
_symmetry.space_group_name_H-M   'P 1'
#
loop_
_entity.id
_entity.type
_entity.pdbx_description
1 polymer ?
#
loop_
_entity_poly.entity_id
_entity_poly.type
_entity_poly.pdbx_seq_one_letter_code
_entity_poly.pdbx_strand_id
1 'polypeptide(L)'
;MATAERKPLNLILGAGNIGDTSIDPLARFDTPDQVNGFLNAFLERRYHQIDTARGYSPHAPGSSEPRLGAVAAGERSTIDTKVMSRGPGCHTKAKILEEIDISLAALQIKQINIAYLHAPDRTTPFEEACEAMDQAYREGKIKKWGISNYTADEVQEFLNICEARGWVKPAVYQGHYNAIVRSNEKQLFPVLRKHGLAFYAYSPAGGGFFAGNHNNTAAGGRFDKSHFLGGKYSEFYVKPSITAATDKAVAVAAQHDIGGHAAALRWTAHHSILSAEHGDSVIVGASSVEQLKANLDMIEQGPLPQDVVAALEAIHAEVGDEASYHFYQKNSPRLRRQAHSHAARASHARARRARVAAHAAFDSTSQKDASESSTHPKAVTVSPARNMNLAQRLGLHVSSSVPASISSSFEHEPLASFLRSLTSREHYLFDFYIQVVTPDMCNRCPVLNLLGDVNRRVRDNWVILSSTNVEMLRGSLLSACRWLSIVHQQPEYAELAIQYKLRLVRDLQETIGVGTPSSRRSAVSKALVLAFDEITIRDMVMAATHLAGALQIIRVAGGIEALELSGLVLFLLSSCVYAKKLLDSDPRMEIPCTGKFLDQIGL
;
A
#
# COMPACT_ATOMS: atom_id res chain seq x y z
N MET A 1 -25.14 -19.21 -39.28
CA MET A 1 -23.90 -20.01 -39.38
C MET A 1 -23.73 -20.72 -38.05
N ALA A 2 -23.38 -22.01 -38.03
CA ALA A 2 -23.02 -22.67 -36.78
C ALA A 2 -21.74 -22.01 -36.24
N THR A 3 -21.79 -21.49 -35.02
CA THR A 3 -20.61 -20.93 -34.35
C THR A 3 -19.62 -22.06 -34.12
N ALA A 4 -18.38 -21.92 -34.60
CA ALA A 4 -17.33 -22.87 -34.32
C ALA A 4 -17.18 -23.06 -32.80
N GLU A 5 -17.13 -24.31 -32.35
CA GLU A 5 -17.20 -24.64 -30.93
C GLU A 5 -15.94 -24.13 -30.21
N ARG A 6 -16.11 -23.07 -29.41
CA ARG A 6 -15.02 -22.40 -28.70
C ARG A 6 -14.44 -23.36 -27.67
N LYS A 7 -13.12 -23.60 -27.74
CA LYS A 7 -12.43 -24.41 -26.72
C LYS A 7 -12.69 -23.81 -25.32
N PRO A 8 -13.18 -24.59 -24.34
CA PRO A 8 -13.52 -24.09 -23.02
C PRO A 8 -12.30 -23.52 -22.30
N LEU A 9 -12.52 -22.45 -21.52
CA LEU A 9 -11.51 -21.85 -20.68
C LEU A 9 -11.12 -22.77 -19.53
N ASN A 10 -9.87 -22.65 -19.08
CA ASN A 10 -9.45 -23.22 -17.81
C ASN A 10 -10.07 -22.41 -16.66
N LEU A 11 -10.51 -23.12 -15.61
CA LEU A 11 -10.98 -22.52 -14.37
C LEU A 11 -9.88 -22.64 -13.31
N ILE A 12 -9.77 -21.60 -12.47
CA ILE A 12 -8.79 -21.52 -11.38
C ILE A 12 -9.55 -21.31 -10.07
N LEU A 13 -9.20 -22.05 -9.02
CA LEU A 13 -9.84 -21.92 -7.71
C LEU A 13 -9.25 -20.74 -6.95
N GLY A 14 -10.05 -19.71 -6.68
CA GLY A 14 -9.65 -18.57 -5.87
C GLY A 14 -9.67 -18.89 -4.37
N ALA A 15 -8.49 -19.05 -3.77
CA ALA A 15 -8.28 -19.38 -2.36
C ALA A 15 -8.46 -18.19 -1.39
N GLY A 16 -8.96 -17.04 -1.85
CA GLY A 16 -9.09 -15.82 -1.03
C GLY A 16 -10.03 -15.91 0.17
N ASN A 17 -10.82 -16.98 0.29
CA ASN A 17 -11.67 -17.30 1.44
C ASN A 17 -11.08 -18.45 2.32
N ILE A 18 -9.92 -18.99 1.98
CA ILE A 18 -9.12 -19.87 2.84
C ILE A 18 -8.23 -18.98 3.70
N GLY A 19 -8.28 -19.12 5.03
CA GLY A 19 -7.53 -18.28 5.94
C GLY A 19 -7.98 -18.44 7.39
N ASP A 20 -7.49 -17.55 8.25
CA ASP A 20 -7.76 -17.62 9.69
C ASP A 20 -9.14 -17.08 10.05
N THR A 21 -10.06 -17.97 10.41
CA THR A 21 -11.44 -17.63 10.79
C THR A 21 -11.57 -17.00 12.17
N SER A 22 -10.53 -17.06 13.01
CA SER A 22 -10.51 -16.33 14.28
C SER A 22 -10.15 -14.85 14.12
N ILE A 23 -9.54 -14.48 12.99
CA ILE A 23 -9.06 -13.11 12.70
C ILE A 23 -9.82 -12.47 11.52
N ASP A 24 -10.14 -13.21 10.47
CA ASP A 24 -10.72 -12.68 9.23
C ASP A 24 -12.19 -13.06 9.06
N PRO A 25 -13.14 -12.11 9.14
CA PRO A 25 -14.56 -12.36 8.94
C PRO A 25 -14.93 -12.76 7.49
N LEU A 26 -13.99 -12.73 6.54
CA LEU A 26 -14.15 -13.25 5.18
C LEU A 26 -13.62 -14.68 4.98
N ALA A 27 -12.84 -15.22 5.93
CA ALA A 27 -12.42 -16.61 5.87
C ALA A 27 -13.63 -17.54 6.07
N ARG A 28 -13.64 -18.66 5.36
CA ARG A 28 -14.71 -19.67 5.36
C ARG A 28 -14.18 -21.09 5.49
N PHE A 29 -12.90 -21.29 5.17
CA PHE A 29 -12.22 -22.59 5.27
C PHE A 29 -10.90 -22.37 6.03
N ASP A 30 -10.80 -23.03 7.18
CA ASP A 30 -9.69 -22.88 8.12
C ASP A 30 -9.04 -24.24 8.39
N THR A 31 -9.84 -25.20 8.84
CA THR A 31 -9.37 -26.53 9.25
C THR A 31 -8.97 -27.40 8.05
N PRO A 32 -8.07 -28.38 8.23
CA PRO A 32 -7.68 -29.30 7.17
C PRO A 32 -8.87 -29.97 6.46
N ASP A 33 -9.92 -30.34 7.18
CA ASP A 33 -11.12 -30.96 6.59
C ASP A 33 -11.95 -29.98 5.75
N GLN A 34 -12.12 -28.73 6.22
CA GLN A 34 -12.80 -27.68 5.47
C GLN A 34 -12.05 -27.34 4.18
N VAL A 35 -10.73 -27.20 4.26
CA VAL A 35 -9.87 -26.92 3.11
C VAL A 35 -9.90 -28.11 2.14
N ASN A 36 -9.74 -29.35 2.63
CA ASN A 36 -9.84 -30.54 1.78
C ASN A 36 -11.20 -30.67 1.09
N GLY A 37 -12.31 -30.46 1.80
CA GLY A 37 -13.66 -30.49 1.20
C GLY A 37 -13.83 -29.46 0.08
N PHE A 38 -13.27 -28.26 0.26
CA PHE A 38 -13.29 -27.21 -0.77
C PHE A 38 -12.41 -27.53 -1.98
N LEU A 39 -11.18 -28.04 -1.76
CA LEU A 39 -10.29 -28.45 -2.85
C LEU A 39 -10.83 -29.67 -3.62
N ASN A 40 -11.35 -30.67 -2.92
CA ASN A 40 -11.87 -31.88 -3.53
C ASN A 40 -13.04 -31.60 -4.47
N ALA A 41 -13.96 -30.70 -4.11
CA ALA A 41 -15.06 -30.29 -4.98
C ALA A 41 -14.63 -29.64 -6.31
N PHE A 42 -13.42 -29.07 -6.37
CA PHE A 42 -12.82 -28.53 -7.60
C PHE A 42 -12.08 -29.62 -8.39
N LEU A 43 -11.31 -30.46 -7.68
CA LEU A 43 -10.56 -31.59 -8.25
C LEU A 43 -11.48 -32.66 -8.86
N GLU A 44 -12.67 -32.89 -8.26
CA GLU A 44 -13.75 -33.74 -8.79
C GLU A 44 -14.18 -33.35 -10.22
N ARG A 45 -14.07 -32.05 -10.58
CA ARG A 45 -14.36 -31.53 -11.92
C ARG A 45 -13.15 -31.53 -12.87
N ARG A 46 -12.00 -32.07 -12.42
CA ARG A 46 -10.72 -32.14 -13.16
C ARG A 46 -10.07 -30.78 -13.45
N TYR A 47 -10.30 -29.80 -12.58
CA TYR A 47 -9.54 -28.56 -12.54
C TYR A 47 -8.46 -28.64 -11.46
N HIS A 48 -7.25 -28.14 -11.75
CA HIS A 48 -6.03 -28.43 -10.95
C HIS A 48 -5.18 -27.19 -10.64
N GLN A 49 -5.70 -25.98 -10.81
CA GLN A 49 -4.95 -24.74 -10.54
C GLN A 49 -5.62 -23.93 -9.43
N ILE A 50 -4.82 -23.49 -8.45
CA ILE A 50 -5.27 -22.74 -7.26
C ILE A 50 -4.56 -21.40 -7.23
N ASP A 51 -5.32 -20.30 -7.08
CA ASP A 51 -4.82 -18.94 -6.90
C ASP A 51 -4.93 -18.53 -5.42
N THR A 52 -3.79 -18.33 -4.75
CA THR A 52 -3.69 -17.78 -3.39
C THR A 52 -2.82 -16.51 -3.36
N ALA A 53 -2.49 -15.97 -2.19
CA ALA A 53 -1.57 -14.86 -2.03
C ALA A 53 -1.03 -14.73 -0.60
N ARG A 54 0.16 -14.14 -0.47
CA ARG A 54 0.67 -13.56 0.79
C ARG A 54 -0.29 -12.53 1.39
N GLY A 55 -1.05 -11.86 0.53
CA GLY A 55 -2.10 -10.93 0.95
C GLY A 55 -3.39 -11.58 1.48
N TYR A 56 -3.49 -12.92 1.52
CA TYR A 56 -4.70 -13.66 1.90
C TYR A 56 -4.57 -14.41 3.25
N SER A 57 -5.67 -14.56 4.00
CA SER A 57 -6.96 -13.91 3.74
C SER A 57 -6.90 -12.38 4.00
N PRO A 58 -7.80 -11.56 3.42
CA PRO A 58 -7.63 -10.10 3.35
C PRO A 58 -7.37 -9.37 4.68
N HIS A 59 -7.94 -9.83 5.80
CA HIS A 59 -7.77 -9.27 7.14
C HIS A 59 -6.79 -10.08 8.01
N ALA A 60 -6.40 -11.29 7.60
CA ALA A 60 -5.35 -12.10 8.22
C ALA A 60 -4.27 -12.48 7.18
N PRO A 61 -3.39 -11.54 6.76
CA PRO A 61 -2.48 -11.77 5.65
C PRO A 61 -1.43 -12.84 5.98
N GLY A 62 -1.16 -13.74 5.03
CA GLY A 62 -0.27 -14.88 5.21
C GLY A 62 -0.94 -16.12 5.83
N SER A 63 -2.24 -16.07 6.11
CA SER A 63 -2.98 -17.18 6.73
C SER A 63 -3.47 -18.26 5.74
N SER A 64 -3.58 -17.93 4.45
CA SER A 64 -4.11 -18.83 3.41
C SER A 64 -3.10 -19.91 2.99
N GLU A 65 -1.84 -19.53 2.75
CA GLU A 65 -0.80 -20.44 2.26
C GLU A 65 -0.46 -21.58 3.24
N PRO A 66 -0.28 -21.35 4.56
CA PRO A 66 -0.02 -22.45 5.50
C PRO A 66 -1.15 -23.48 5.55
N ARG A 67 -2.40 -23.06 5.33
CA ARG A 67 -3.58 -23.94 5.31
C ARG A 67 -3.63 -24.79 4.06
N LEU A 68 -3.19 -24.26 2.91
CA LEU A 68 -2.99 -25.04 1.68
C LEU A 68 -1.80 -26.00 1.80
N GLY A 69 -0.69 -25.59 2.44
CA GLY A 69 0.46 -26.45 2.72
C GLY A 69 0.12 -27.59 3.67
N ALA A 70 -0.63 -27.33 4.74
CA ALA A 70 -1.06 -28.33 5.73
C ALA A 70 -1.92 -29.47 5.16
N VAL A 71 -2.55 -29.29 3.98
CA VAL A 71 -3.30 -30.33 3.27
C VAL A 71 -2.58 -30.85 2.02
N ALA A 72 -1.28 -30.57 1.88
CA ALA A 72 -0.46 -30.94 0.72
C ALA A 72 -1.12 -30.55 -0.64
N ALA A 73 -1.71 -29.36 -0.72
CA ALA A 73 -2.43 -28.91 -1.93
C ALA A 73 -1.53 -28.93 -3.18
N GLY A 74 -0.23 -28.63 -3.01
CA GLY A 74 0.77 -28.64 -4.08
C GLY A 74 1.10 -30.01 -4.69
N GLU A 75 0.73 -31.12 -4.02
CA GLU A 75 0.87 -32.47 -4.60
C GLU A 75 -0.27 -32.80 -5.58
N ARG A 76 -1.40 -32.10 -5.45
CA ARG A 76 -2.65 -32.35 -6.20
C ARG A 76 -3.00 -31.23 -7.17
N SER A 77 -2.30 -30.10 -7.14
CA SER A 77 -2.62 -28.89 -7.90
C SER A 77 -1.39 -28.00 -8.11
N THR A 78 -1.39 -27.28 -9.23
CA THR A 78 -0.44 -26.19 -9.46
C THR A 78 -0.86 -24.96 -8.65
N ILE A 79 0.05 -24.40 -7.85
CA ILE A 79 -0.22 -23.25 -6.99
C ILE A 79 0.33 -21.96 -7.61
N ASP A 80 -0.58 -21.01 -7.82
CA ASP A 80 -0.31 -19.62 -8.13
C ASP A 80 -0.36 -18.80 -6.82
N THR A 81 0.63 -17.95 -6.57
CA THR A 81 0.62 -17.04 -5.40
C THR A 81 1.21 -15.67 -5.72
N LYS A 82 1.04 -14.70 -4.82
CA LYS A 82 1.33 -13.28 -5.05
C LYS A 82 2.06 -12.69 -3.86
N VAL A 83 3.19 -12.01 -4.12
CA VAL A 83 4.01 -11.37 -3.09
C VAL A 83 3.25 -10.26 -2.36
N MET A 84 3.64 -9.99 -1.11
CA MET A 84 3.03 -8.91 -0.33
C MET A 84 3.17 -7.57 -1.06
N SER A 85 2.05 -6.91 -1.31
CA SER A 85 1.98 -5.63 -2.04
C SER A 85 1.32 -4.53 -1.19
N ARG A 86 1.57 -4.55 0.13
CA ARG A 86 0.97 -3.64 1.10
C ARG A 86 2.00 -2.61 1.58
N GLY A 87 2.02 -1.45 0.93
CA GLY A 87 2.79 -0.28 1.36
C GLY A 87 4.04 0.02 0.52
N PRO A 88 4.75 1.12 0.81
CA PRO A 88 5.94 1.53 0.06
C PRO A 88 7.11 0.55 0.19
N GLY A 89 7.88 0.39 -0.89
CA GLY A 89 9.08 -0.42 -0.89
C GLY A 89 8.80 -1.90 -0.62
N CYS A 90 7.62 -2.42 -0.97
CA CYS A 90 7.29 -3.85 -0.87
C CYS A 90 7.75 -4.63 -2.10
N HIS A 91 7.97 -3.96 -3.23
CA HIS A 91 8.49 -4.58 -4.46
C HIS A 91 10.00 -4.37 -4.66
N THR A 92 10.74 -4.03 -3.60
CA THR A 92 12.21 -4.03 -3.67
C THR A 92 12.73 -5.44 -3.91
N LYS A 93 13.89 -5.55 -4.56
CA LYS A 93 14.42 -6.85 -4.99
C LYS A 93 14.50 -7.85 -3.84
N ALA A 94 15.05 -7.41 -2.71
CA ALA A 94 15.22 -8.23 -1.52
C ALA A 94 13.88 -8.77 -0.97
N LYS A 95 12.85 -7.93 -0.87
CA LYS A 95 11.54 -8.34 -0.32
C LYS A 95 10.76 -9.27 -1.23
N ILE A 96 10.88 -9.11 -2.56
CA ILE A 96 10.23 -10.05 -3.48
C ILE A 96 10.83 -11.45 -3.33
N LEU A 97 12.16 -11.55 -3.22
CA LEU A 97 12.84 -12.83 -3.02
C LEU A 97 12.48 -13.43 -1.64
N GLU A 98 12.48 -12.62 -0.58
CA GLU A 98 12.03 -13.01 0.77
C GLU A 98 10.58 -13.53 0.77
N GLU A 99 9.63 -12.79 0.19
CA GLU A 99 8.22 -13.20 0.13
C GLU A 99 8.02 -14.47 -0.71
N ILE A 100 8.80 -14.69 -1.77
CA ILE A 100 8.81 -15.96 -2.53
C ILE A 100 9.28 -17.12 -1.66
N ASP A 101 10.37 -16.95 -0.90
CA ASP A 101 10.91 -18.00 -0.03
C ASP A 101 9.94 -18.33 1.13
N ILE A 102 9.29 -17.33 1.72
CA ILE A 102 8.24 -17.58 2.73
C ILE A 102 7.01 -18.24 2.10
N SER A 103 6.64 -17.88 0.86
CA SER A 103 5.53 -18.54 0.12
C SER A 103 5.80 -20.03 -0.07
N LEU A 104 7.02 -20.39 -0.54
CA LEU A 104 7.44 -21.78 -0.76
C LEU A 104 7.38 -22.59 0.55
N ALA A 105 7.90 -22.02 1.65
CA ALA A 105 7.88 -22.66 2.96
C ALA A 105 6.45 -22.84 3.51
N ALA A 106 5.59 -21.82 3.40
CA ALA A 106 4.21 -21.87 3.86
C ALA A 106 3.36 -22.89 3.07
N LEU A 107 3.53 -22.92 1.75
CA LEU A 107 2.85 -23.86 0.86
C LEU A 107 3.44 -25.28 0.90
N GLN A 108 4.61 -25.47 1.51
CA GLN A 108 5.38 -26.72 1.54
C GLN A 108 5.69 -27.27 0.13
N ILE A 109 5.95 -26.39 -0.83
CA ILE A 109 6.28 -26.74 -2.23
C ILE A 109 7.69 -26.30 -2.61
N LYS A 110 8.28 -26.99 -3.60
CA LYS A 110 9.63 -26.68 -4.11
C LYS A 110 9.65 -25.65 -5.25
N GLN A 111 8.52 -25.43 -5.91
CA GLN A 111 8.37 -24.48 -7.01
C GLN A 111 6.93 -23.96 -7.08
N ILE A 112 6.77 -22.64 -7.18
CA ILE A 112 5.49 -21.97 -7.45
C ILE A 112 5.20 -22.02 -8.95
N ASN A 113 3.95 -22.24 -9.36
CA ASN A 113 3.57 -22.27 -10.78
C ASN A 113 3.63 -20.86 -11.40
N ILE A 114 2.96 -19.88 -10.80
CA ILE A 114 3.06 -18.47 -11.18
C ILE A 114 3.16 -17.61 -9.91
N ALA A 115 4.23 -16.81 -9.81
CA ALA A 115 4.36 -15.78 -8.78
C ALA A 115 3.94 -14.41 -9.33
N TYR A 116 3.03 -13.70 -8.67
CA TYR A 116 2.52 -12.40 -9.13
C TYR A 116 3.01 -11.22 -8.28
N LEU A 117 3.25 -10.09 -8.94
CA LEU A 117 3.14 -8.77 -8.31
C LEU A 117 1.65 -8.46 -8.10
N HIS A 118 1.15 -8.51 -6.85
CA HIS A 118 -0.28 -8.49 -6.53
C HIS A 118 -0.96 -7.14 -6.81
N ALA A 119 -0.30 -6.04 -6.46
CA ALA A 119 -0.82 -4.69 -6.66
C ALA A 119 0.33 -3.68 -6.84
N PRO A 120 0.13 -2.54 -7.53
CA PRO A 120 1.24 -1.65 -7.87
C PRO A 120 1.91 -0.96 -6.67
N ASP A 121 3.16 -1.34 -6.39
CA ASP A 121 4.11 -0.49 -5.68
C ASP A 121 4.76 0.48 -6.67
N ARG A 122 4.35 1.75 -6.62
CA ARG A 122 4.90 2.83 -7.45
C ARG A 122 6.03 3.61 -6.75
N THR A 123 6.50 3.13 -5.60
CA THR A 123 7.60 3.73 -4.85
C THR A 123 8.93 3.03 -5.10
N THR A 124 8.90 1.74 -5.44
CA THR A 124 10.06 1.01 -5.98
C THR A 124 10.16 1.18 -7.51
N PRO A 125 11.36 1.34 -8.08
CA PRO A 125 11.57 1.20 -9.52
C PRO A 125 11.18 -0.20 -10.02
N PHE A 126 10.35 -0.30 -11.07
CA PHE A 126 9.92 -1.59 -11.63
C PHE A 126 11.08 -2.51 -12.08
N GLU A 127 12.27 -1.95 -12.33
CA GLU A 127 13.49 -2.69 -12.64
C GLU A 127 13.89 -3.66 -11.52
N GLU A 128 13.76 -3.29 -10.24
CA GLU A 128 14.05 -4.19 -9.11
C GLU A 128 13.11 -5.39 -9.08
N ALA A 129 11.83 -5.17 -9.40
CA ALA A 129 10.82 -6.22 -9.43
C ALA A 129 11.02 -7.17 -10.62
N CYS A 130 11.44 -6.65 -11.77
CA CYS A 130 11.85 -7.49 -12.91
C CYS A 130 13.07 -8.34 -12.55
N GLU A 131 14.08 -7.75 -11.92
CA GLU A 131 15.31 -8.45 -11.51
C GLU A 131 15.03 -9.55 -10.49
N ALA A 132 14.17 -9.31 -9.51
CA ALA A 132 13.78 -10.30 -8.51
C ALA A 132 13.03 -11.49 -9.13
N MET A 133 12.08 -11.22 -10.04
CA MET A 133 11.31 -12.28 -10.71
C MET A 133 12.17 -13.10 -11.66
N ASP A 134 13.12 -12.47 -12.37
CA ASP A 134 14.09 -13.19 -13.21
C ASP A 134 15.08 -14.01 -12.39
N GLN A 135 15.57 -13.49 -11.26
CA GLN A 135 16.40 -14.26 -10.34
C GLN A 135 15.64 -15.47 -9.78
N ALA A 136 14.41 -15.30 -9.27
CA ALA A 136 13.61 -16.40 -8.74
C ALA A 136 13.25 -17.45 -9.80
N TYR A 137 13.07 -17.03 -11.06
CA TYR A 137 12.87 -17.94 -12.19
C TYR A 137 14.14 -18.75 -12.50
N ARG A 138 15.31 -18.10 -12.55
CA ARG A 138 16.61 -18.77 -12.78
C ARG A 138 17.02 -19.70 -11.63
N GLU A 139 16.65 -19.36 -10.41
CA GLU A 139 16.78 -20.23 -9.22
C GLU A 139 15.79 -21.41 -9.21
N GLY A 140 14.85 -21.47 -10.17
CA GLY A 140 13.85 -22.54 -10.27
C GLY A 140 12.73 -22.45 -9.22
N LYS A 141 12.72 -21.41 -8.37
CA LYS A 141 11.71 -21.17 -7.34
C LYS A 141 10.31 -20.90 -7.90
N ILE A 142 10.25 -20.31 -9.10
CA ILE A 142 9.00 -20.02 -9.81
C ILE A 142 9.09 -20.52 -11.25
N LYS A 143 8.03 -21.14 -11.77
CA LYS A 143 7.96 -21.64 -13.15
C LYS A 143 7.66 -20.55 -14.16
N LYS A 144 6.91 -19.53 -13.73
CA LYS A 144 6.56 -18.30 -14.46
C LYS A 144 6.34 -17.17 -13.45
N TRP A 145 6.26 -15.94 -13.93
CA TRP A 145 5.78 -14.82 -13.14
C TRP A 145 4.68 -14.03 -13.86
N GLY A 146 3.92 -13.27 -13.09
CA GLY A 146 2.78 -12.49 -13.57
C GLY A 146 2.62 -11.14 -12.86
N ILE A 147 1.67 -10.36 -13.36
CA ILE A 147 1.41 -8.99 -12.92
C ILE A 147 -0.09 -8.84 -12.65
N SER A 148 -0.48 -8.13 -11.59
CA SER A 148 -1.88 -7.92 -11.24
C SER A 148 -2.18 -6.45 -10.92
N ASN A 149 -3.27 -5.93 -11.49
CA ASN A 149 -3.81 -4.58 -11.26
C ASN A 149 -2.97 -3.36 -11.74
N TYR A 150 -1.91 -3.55 -12.53
CA TYR A 150 -1.12 -2.48 -13.17
C TYR A 150 -1.80 -1.89 -14.43
N THR A 151 -1.45 -0.66 -14.82
CA THR A 151 -1.93 -0.05 -16.08
C THR A 151 -1.31 -0.70 -17.31
N ALA A 152 -1.95 -0.51 -18.48
CA ALA A 152 -1.41 -0.99 -19.75
C ALA A 152 0.00 -0.39 -20.05
N ASP A 153 0.18 0.89 -19.74
CA ASP A 153 1.47 1.59 -19.85
C ASP A 153 2.53 0.96 -18.92
N GLU A 154 2.16 0.66 -17.67
CA GLU A 154 3.05 0.04 -16.69
C GLU A 154 3.44 -1.38 -17.13
N VAL A 155 2.49 -2.19 -17.62
CA VAL A 155 2.75 -3.52 -18.20
C VAL A 155 3.72 -3.41 -19.38
N GLN A 156 3.54 -2.42 -20.26
CA GLN A 156 4.47 -2.18 -21.36
C GLN A 156 5.86 -1.72 -20.87
N GLU A 157 5.96 -0.99 -19.75
CA GLU A 157 7.26 -0.66 -19.12
C GLU A 157 7.94 -1.91 -18.53
N PHE A 158 7.23 -2.79 -17.83
CA PHE A 158 7.78 -4.09 -17.37
C PHE A 158 8.33 -4.92 -18.53
N LEU A 159 7.57 -5.03 -19.63
CA LEU A 159 7.99 -5.76 -20.83
C LEU A 159 9.24 -5.14 -21.48
N ASN A 160 9.29 -3.81 -21.58
CA ASN A 160 10.45 -3.08 -22.11
C ASN A 160 11.70 -3.27 -21.26
N ILE A 161 11.57 -3.27 -19.92
CA ILE A 161 12.67 -3.51 -19.00
C ILE A 161 13.21 -4.94 -19.18
N CYS A 162 12.33 -5.93 -19.22
CA CYS A 162 12.74 -7.33 -19.38
C CYS A 162 13.43 -7.57 -20.73
N GLU A 163 12.88 -7.03 -21.83
CA GLU A 163 13.50 -7.05 -23.15
C GLU A 163 14.92 -6.45 -23.13
N ALA A 164 15.07 -5.23 -22.58
CA ALA A 164 16.33 -4.51 -22.56
C ALA A 164 17.41 -5.14 -21.64
N ARG A 165 17.03 -6.07 -20.76
CA ARG A 165 17.94 -6.77 -19.84
C ARG A 165 18.14 -8.25 -20.15
N GLY A 166 17.42 -8.80 -21.14
CA GLY A 166 17.40 -10.24 -21.38
C GLY A 166 16.82 -11.03 -20.19
N TRP A 167 15.89 -10.42 -19.45
CA TRP A 167 15.19 -11.05 -18.33
C TRP A 167 13.90 -11.72 -18.80
N VAL A 168 13.47 -12.77 -18.09
CA VAL A 168 12.18 -13.43 -18.37
C VAL A 168 11.02 -12.43 -18.26
N LYS A 169 10.18 -12.35 -19.30
CA LYS A 169 9.01 -11.48 -19.35
C LYS A 169 7.86 -12.03 -18.49
N PRO A 170 6.96 -11.17 -17.98
CA PRO A 170 5.74 -11.64 -17.32
C PRO A 170 4.90 -12.43 -18.32
N ALA A 171 4.40 -13.59 -17.91
CA ALA A 171 3.66 -14.51 -18.79
C ALA A 171 2.13 -14.38 -18.65
N VAL A 172 1.66 -13.84 -17.52
CA VAL A 172 0.23 -13.75 -17.19
C VAL A 172 -0.07 -12.39 -16.56
N TYR A 173 -1.18 -11.79 -16.97
CA TYR A 173 -1.81 -10.68 -16.27
C TYR A 173 -3.06 -11.18 -15.53
N GLN A 174 -3.20 -10.86 -14.25
CA GLN A 174 -4.42 -11.13 -13.49
C GLN A 174 -5.21 -9.84 -13.25
N GLY A 175 -6.51 -9.81 -13.58
CA GLY A 175 -7.26 -8.56 -13.63
C GLY A 175 -8.76 -8.69 -13.36
N HIS A 176 -9.36 -7.56 -12.99
CA HIS A 176 -10.80 -7.45 -12.78
C HIS A 176 -11.49 -7.50 -14.14
N TYR A 177 -12.42 -8.45 -14.34
CA TYR A 177 -13.13 -8.57 -15.61
C TYR A 177 -14.45 -9.35 -15.46
N ASN A 178 -15.52 -8.80 -16.06
CA ASN A 178 -16.87 -9.36 -16.14
C ASN A 178 -17.73 -8.44 -17.05
N ALA A 179 -19.03 -8.71 -17.19
CA ALA A 179 -19.92 -7.95 -18.07
C ALA A 179 -20.01 -6.43 -17.77
N ILE A 180 -19.71 -5.99 -16.54
CA ILE A 180 -19.66 -4.57 -16.16
C ILE A 180 -18.25 -3.99 -16.41
N VAL A 181 -17.21 -4.70 -15.96
CA VAL A 181 -15.82 -4.21 -15.95
C VAL A 181 -15.10 -4.64 -17.22
N ARG A 182 -15.23 -3.86 -18.30
CA ARG A 182 -14.71 -4.20 -19.66
C ARG A 182 -13.76 -3.16 -20.28
N SER A 183 -13.45 -2.09 -19.57
CA SER A 183 -12.52 -1.03 -20.03
C SER A 183 -11.10 -1.52 -20.35
N ASN A 184 -10.70 -2.65 -19.77
CA ASN A 184 -9.49 -3.38 -20.10
C ASN A 184 -9.45 -3.92 -21.55
N GLU A 185 -10.59 -4.27 -22.17
CA GLU A 185 -10.65 -4.81 -23.55
C GLU A 185 -10.02 -3.85 -24.57
N LYS A 186 -10.20 -2.54 -24.38
CA LYS A 186 -9.67 -1.48 -25.25
C LYS A 186 -8.24 -1.07 -24.89
N GLN A 187 -7.88 -1.10 -23.60
CA GLN A 187 -6.65 -0.49 -23.10
C GLN A 187 -5.53 -1.51 -22.86
N LEU A 188 -5.86 -2.64 -22.24
CA LEU A 188 -4.89 -3.63 -21.75
C LEU A 188 -4.75 -4.83 -22.68
N PHE A 189 -5.86 -5.42 -23.13
CA PHE A 189 -5.83 -6.63 -23.96
C PHE A 189 -4.96 -6.49 -25.23
N PRO A 190 -4.94 -5.36 -25.97
CA PRO A 190 -4.06 -5.20 -27.12
C PRO A 190 -2.57 -5.32 -26.77
N VAL A 191 -2.15 -4.83 -25.59
CA VAL A 191 -0.78 -5.00 -25.09
C VAL A 191 -0.53 -6.47 -24.76
N LEU A 192 -1.44 -7.12 -24.04
CA LEU A 192 -1.29 -8.53 -23.66
C LEU A 192 -1.18 -9.44 -24.89
N ARG A 193 -2.05 -9.27 -25.90
CA ARG A 193 -2.02 -10.09 -27.12
C ARG A 193 -0.77 -9.86 -27.95
N LYS A 194 -0.33 -8.60 -28.09
CA LYS A 194 0.91 -8.26 -28.81
C LYS A 194 2.14 -9.00 -28.24
N HIS A 195 2.17 -9.24 -26.94
CA HIS A 195 3.31 -9.85 -26.24
C HIS A 195 3.05 -11.30 -25.77
N GLY A 196 1.91 -11.90 -26.13
CA GLY A 196 1.58 -13.30 -25.81
C GLY A 196 1.24 -13.57 -24.35
N LEU A 197 0.76 -12.57 -23.60
CA LEU A 197 0.33 -12.74 -22.20
C LEU A 197 -1.10 -13.28 -22.12
N ALA A 198 -1.29 -14.28 -21.25
CA ALA A 198 -2.61 -14.74 -20.84
C ALA A 198 -3.26 -13.74 -19.87
N PHE A 199 -4.59 -13.67 -19.87
CA PHE A 199 -5.38 -12.91 -18.91
C PHE A 199 -6.18 -13.85 -17.99
N TYR A 200 -5.99 -13.72 -16.67
CA TYR A 200 -6.75 -14.44 -15.66
C TYR A 200 -7.76 -13.50 -15.00
N ALA A 201 -9.05 -13.74 -15.26
CA ALA A 201 -10.14 -12.88 -14.81
C ALA A 201 -10.56 -13.21 -13.37
N TYR A 202 -10.40 -12.24 -12.45
CA TYR A 202 -11.01 -12.31 -11.13
C TYR A 202 -12.34 -11.58 -11.05
N SER A 203 -13.19 -12.02 -10.13
CA SER A 203 -14.58 -11.55 -9.94
C SER A 203 -15.44 -11.62 -11.22
N PRO A 204 -15.55 -12.80 -11.86
CA PRO A 204 -16.33 -13.00 -13.10
C PRO A 204 -17.84 -12.71 -12.94
N ALA A 205 -18.37 -12.77 -11.72
CA ALA A 205 -19.75 -12.36 -11.39
C ALA A 205 -19.78 -11.17 -10.41
N GLY A 206 -18.82 -10.24 -10.54
CA GLY A 206 -18.78 -9.00 -9.76
C GLY A 206 -18.74 -9.20 -8.23
N GLY A 207 -18.13 -10.29 -7.74
CA GLY A 207 -18.12 -10.63 -6.31
C GLY A 207 -19.50 -11.02 -5.74
N GLY A 208 -20.44 -11.44 -6.59
CA GLY A 208 -21.83 -11.72 -6.21
C GLY A 208 -22.77 -10.53 -6.39
N PHE A 209 -22.35 -9.47 -7.10
CA PHE A 209 -23.22 -8.34 -7.44
C PHE A 209 -24.47 -8.81 -8.18
N PHE A 210 -24.27 -9.64 -9.22
CA PHE A 210 -25.32 -10.25 -10.05
C PHE A 210 -26.19 -11.29 -9.31
N ALA A 211 -25.80 -11.69 -8.10
CA ALA A 211 -26.62 -12.52 -7.21
C ALA A 211 -27.56 -11.68 -6.31
N GLY A 212 -27.48 -10.35 -6.37
CA GLY A 212 -28.24 -9.44 -5.50
C GLY A 212 -27.65 -9.28 -4.09
N ASN A 213 -26.43 -9.78 -3.83
CA ASN A 213 -25.78 -9.74 -2.50
C ASN A 213 -25.56 -8.32 -1.94
N HIS A 214 -25.69 -7.29 -2.78
CA HIS A 214 -25.61 -5.89 -2.38
C HIS A 214 -26.93 -5.35 -1.78
N ASN A 215 -28.07 -5.93 -2.15
CA ASN A 215 -29.39 -5.53 -1.65
C ASN A 215 -29.61 -5.97 -0.20
N ASN A 216 -29.22 -7.21 0.12
CA ASN A 216 -29.26 -7.77 1.47
C ASN A 216 -27.83 -8.07 1.94
N THR A 217 -27.10 -7.01 2.29
CA THR A 217 -25.69 -7.12 2.70
C THR A 217 -25.57 -7.82 4.06
N ALA A 218 -25.16 -9.09 4.04
CA ALA A 218 -24.83 -9.84 5.24
C ALA A 218 -23.52 -9.36 5.88
N ALA A 219 -23.43 -9.40 7.22
CA ALA A 219 -22.21 -9.10 7.96
C ALA A 219 -21.06 -10.04 7.55
N GLY A 220 -19.86 -9.48 7.32
CA GLY A 220 -18.74 -10.24 6.75
C GLY A 220 -19.00 -10.75 5.32
N GLY A 221 -19.95 -10.17 4.60
CA GLY A 221 -20.24 -10.46 3.19
C GLY A 221 -19.38 -9.63 2.23
N ARG A 222 -19.34 -10.00 0.94
CA ARG A 222 -18.48 -9.31 -0.06
C ARG A 222 -18.81 -7.83 -0.28
N PHE A 223 -20.00 -7.38 0.13
CA PHE A 223 -20.46 -5.98 0.07
C PHE A 223 -20.53 -5.29 1.43
N ASP A 224 -20.11 -5.94 2.52
CA ASP A 224 -20.16 -5.36 3.85
C ASP A 224 -19.18 -4.18 3.99
N LYS A 225 -19.75 -2.98 4.10
CA LYS A 225 -19.01 -1.72 4.19
C LYS A 225 -18.28 -1.56 5.52
N SER A 226 -18.51 -2.43 6.51
CA SER A 226 -17.79 -2.44 7.79
C SER A 226 -16.28 -2.68 7.62
N HIS A 227 -15.87 -3.37 6.55
CA HIS A 227 -14.49 -3.76 6.29
C HIS A 227 -13.98 -3.27 4.93
N PHE A 228 -12.65 -3.14 4.81
CA PHE A 228 -11.98 -2.50 3.66
C PHE A 228 -12.46 -3.05 2.30
N LEU A 229 -12.57 -4.38 2.20
CA LEU A 229 -12.88 -5.03 0.93
C LEU A 229 -14.34 -4.82 0.50
N GLY A 230 -15.31 -4.88 1.42
CA GLY A 230 -16.72 -4.67 1.08
C GLY A 230 -17.06 -3.20 0.84
N GLY A 231 -16.35 -2.28 1.49
CA GLY A 231 -16.31 -0.87 1.11
C GLY A 231 -15.84 -0.68 -0.34
N LYS A 232 -14.76 -1.36 -0.75
CA LYS A 232 -14.25 -1.30 -2.12
C LYS A 232 -15.19 -1.91 -3.15
N TYR A 233 -15.74 -3.10 -2.92
CA TYR A 233 -16.71 -3.71 -3.84
C TYR A 233 -17.99 -2.88 -3.96
N SER A 234 -18.44 -2.25 -2.87
CA SER A 234 -19.54 -1.28 -2.91
C SER A 234 -19.23 -0.06 -3.79
N GLU A 235 -18.05 0.55 -3.64
CA GLU A 235 -17.60 1.70 -4.43
C GLU A 235 -17.52 1.40 -5.94
N PHE A 236 -17.14 0.18 -6.31
CA PHE A 236 -17.08 -0.26 -7.70
C PHE A 236 -18.45 -0.50 -8.32
N TYR A 237 -19.33 -1.23 -7.63
CA TYR A 237 -20.54 -1.80 -8.23
C TYR A 237 -21.85 -1.13 -7.82
N VAL A 238 -21.97 -0.64 -6.59
CA VAL A 238 -23.24 -0.16 -6.02
C VAL A 238 -23.45 1.30 -6.40
N LYS A 239 -23.74 1.52 -7.68
CA LYS A 239 -24.03 2.81 -8.29
C LYS A 239 -25.40 2.76 -8.99
N PRO A 240 -26.23 3.81 -8.96
CA PRO A 240 -27.55 3.79 -9.56
C PRO A 240 -27.55 3.38 -11.05
N SER A 241 -26.59 3.85 -11.83
CA SER A 241 -26.39 3.48 -13.25
C SER A 241 -26.10 1.99 -13.43
N ILE A 242 -25.10 1.47 -12.71
CA ILE A 242 -24.69 0.05 -12.77
C ILE A 242 -25.80 -0.88 -12.29
N THR A 243 -26.46 -0.54 -11.18
CA THR A 243 -27.60 -1.32 -10.65
C THR A 243 -28.73 -1.35 -11.66
N ALA A 244 -29.21 -0.20 -12.16
CA ALA A 244 -30.31 -0.15 -13.12
C ALA A 244 -30.01 -0.86 -14.45
N ALA A 245 -28.80 -0.75 -14.98
CA ALA A 245 -28.38 -1.47 -16.18
C ALA A 245 -28.31 -2.98 -15.96
N THR A 246 -27.82 -3.41 -14.78
CA THR A 246 -27.74 -4.83 -14.40
C THR A 246 -29.11 -5.44 -14.16
N ASP A 247 -30.02 -4.73 -13.50
CA ASP A 247 -31.39 -5.20 -13.21
C ASP A 247 -32.16 -5.49 -14.51
N LYS A 248 -32.01 -4.64 -15.54
CA LYS A 248 -32.55 -4.92 -16.89
C LYS A 248 -32.02 -6.25 -17.44
N ALA A 249 -30.71 -6.47 -17.38
CA ALA A 249 -30.08 -7.66 -17.94
C ALA A 249 -30.46 -8.94 -17.16
N VAL A 250 -30.56 -8.85 -15.83
CA VAL A 250 -31.05 -9.94 -14.98
C VAL A 250 -32.52 -10.24 -15.25
N ALA A 251 -33.36 -9.23 -15.51
CA ALA A 251 -34.75 -9.43 -15.89
C ALA A 251 -34.90 -10.14 -17.25
N VAL A 252 -34.01 -9.90 -18.22
CA VAL A 252 -33.96 -10.68 -19.47
C VAL A 252 -33.49 -12.11 -19.22
N ALA A 253 -32.43 -12.31 -18.42
CA ALA A 253 -31.95 -13.65 -18.06
C ALA A 253 -33.04 -14.51 -17.37
N ALA A 254 -33.84 -13.89 -16.50
CA ALA A 254 -34.95 -14.54 -15.80
C ALA A 254 -36.07 -15.05 -16.73
N GLN A 255 -36.22 -14.51 -17.94
CA GLN A 255 -37.19 -15.02 -18.93
C GLN A 255 -36.80 -16.39 -19.51
N HIS A 256 -35.55 -16.82 -19.29
CA HIS A 256 -35.01 -18.12 -19.68
C HIS A 256 -34.71 -19.02 -18.47
N ASP A 257 -35.28 -18.71 -17.29
CA ASP A 257 -34.98 -19.34 -16.00
C ASP A 257 -33.49 -19.24 -15.57
N ILE A 258 -32.73 -18.28 -16.12
CA ILE A 258 -31.32 -18.07 -15.80
C ILE A 258 -31.17 -16.98 -14.74
N GLY A 259 -30.79 -17.37 -13.52
CA GLY A 259 -30.45 -16.42 -12.45
C GLY A 259 -29.25 -15.53 -12.82
N GLY A 260 -29.26 -14.26 -12.41
CA GLY A 260 -28.26 -13.25 -12.80
C GLY A 260 -26.81 -13.66 -12.57
N HIS A 261 -26.52 -14.35 -11.45
CA HIS A 261 -25.18 -14.87 -11.16
C HIS A 261 -24.71 -15.94 -12.16
N ALA A 262 -25.62 -16.85 -12.56
CA ALA A 262 -25.33 -17.85 -13.60
C ALA A 262 -25.11 -17.16 -14.96
N ALA A 263 -25.92 -16.15 -15.28
CA ALA A 263 -25.77 -15.35 -16.50
C ALA A 263 -24.38 -14.66 -16.55
N ALA A 264 -23.95 -14.03 -15.46
CA ALA A 264 -22.65 -13.35 -15.40
C ALA A 264 -21.44 -14.31 -15.49
N LEU A 265 -21.51 -15.47 -14.81
CA LEU A 265 -20.49 -16.51 -14.92
C LEU A 265 -20.39 -17.07 -16.34
N ARG A 266 -21.53 -17.46 -16.94
CA ARG A 266 -21.59 -18.00 -18.31
C ARG A 266 -21.16 -16.99 -19.36
N TRP A 267 -21.52 -15.71 -19.20
CA TRP A 267 -21.04 -14.64 -20.08
C TRP A 267 -19.51 -14.53 -20.01
N THR A 268 -18.94 -14.46 -18.80
CA THR A 268 -17.48 -14.34 -18.64
C THR A 268 -16.73 -15.54 -19.19
N ALA A 269 -17.28 -16.75 -19.02
CA ALA A 269 -16.64 -17.99 -19.50
C ALA A 269 -16.79 -18.23 -21.02
N HIS A 270 -17.94 -17.92 -21.62
CA HIS A 270 -18.29 -18.36 -22.99
C HIS A 270 -18.39 -17.24 -24.02
N HIS A 271 -18.74 -16.01 -23.61
CA HIS A 271 -19.08 -14.89 -24.52
C HIS A 271 -18.10 -13.73 -24.48
N SER A 272 -17.33 -13.62 -23.41
CA SER A 272 -16.30 -12.59 -23.24
C SER A 272 -15.12 -12.74 -24.23
N ILE A 273 -14.17 -11.80 -24.22
CA ILE A 273 -12.98 -11.84 -25.11
C ILE A 273 -11.92 -12.87 -24.69
N LEU A 274 -12.10 -13.58 -23.57
CA LEU A 274 -11.11 -14.54 -23.04
C LEU A 274 -11.01 -15.80 -23.92
N SER A 275 -9.85 -16.12 -24.48
CA SER A 275 -9.65 -17.31 -25.32
C SER A 275 -8.65 -18.29 -24.70
N ALA A 276 -9.03 -19.58 -24.72
CA ALA A 276 -8.14 -20.68 -24.34
C ALA A 276 -6.93 -20.80 -25.28
N GLU A 277 -6.98 -20.23 -26.49
CA GLU A 277 -5.85 -20.13 -27.42
C GLU A 277 -4.76 -19.17 -26.93
N HIS A 278 -5.15 -18.15 -26.16
CA HIS A 278 -4.22 -17.25 -25.47
C HIS A 278 -3.84 -17.74 -24.06
N GLY A 279 -4.33 -18.92 -23.66
CA GLY A 279 -4.14 -19.46 -22.32
C GLY A 279 -4.93 -18.73 -21.23
N ASP A 280 -5.96 -17.95 -21.59
CA ASP A 280 -6.76 -17.21 -20.60
C ASP A 280 -7.50 -18.15 -19.65
N SER A 281 -7.91 -17.64 -18.49
CA SER A 281 -8.61 -18.42 -17.46
C SER A 281 -9.56 -17.55 -16.63
N VAL A 282 -10.52 -18.21 -15.97
CA VAL A 282 -11.47 -17.56 -15.05
C VAL A 282 -11.21 -18.03 -13.62
N ILE A 283 -11.01 -17.10 -12.69
CA ILE A 283 -10.82 -17.39 -11.27
C ILE A 283 -12.19 -17.44 -10.59
N VAL A 284 -12.60 -18.63 -10.16
CA VAL A 284 -13.87 -18.89 -9.49
C VAL A 284 -13.64 -18.90 -7.98
N GLY A 285 -14.39 -18.07 -7.25
CA GLY A 285 -14.39 -18.04 -5.79
C GLY A 285 -15.77 -18.37 -5.23
N ALA A 286 -15.81 -18.98 -4.05
CA ALA A 286 -17.04 -19.35 -3.34
C ALA A 286 -16.83 -19.32 -1.82
N SER A 287 -17.90 -19.09 -1.06
CA SER A 287 -17.93 -19.06 0.40
C SER A 287 -18.47 -20.33 1.05
N SER A 288 -18.86 -21.33 0.25
CA SER A 288 -19.16 -22.70 0.70
C SER A 288 -18.82 -23.71 -0.40
N VAL A 289 -18.81 -25.00 -0.08
CA VAL A 289 -18.57 -26.08 -1.05
C VAL A 289 -19.72 -26.21 -2.05
N GLU A 290 -20.95 -26.01 -1.58
CA GLU A 290 -22.19 -26.06 -2.37
C GLU A 290 -22.21 -24.91 -3.37
N GLN A 291 -21.81 -23.70 -2.96
CA GLN A 291 -21.68 -22.58 -3.87
C GLN A 291 -20.57 -22.81 -4.91
N LEU A 292 -19.46 -23.48 -4.55
CA LEU A 292 -18.44 -23.85 -5.52
C LEU A 292 -19.01 -24.83 -6.56
N LYS A 293 -19.67 -25.91 -6.12
CA LYS A 293 -20.31 -26.89 -7.01
C LYS A 293 -21.34 -26.20 -7.94
N ALA A 294 -22.21 -25.37 -7.38
CA ALA A 294 -23.20 -24.60 -8.16
C ALA A 294 -22.55 -23.62 -9.16
N ASN A 295 -21.46 -22.93 -8.80
CA ASN A 295 -20.73 -22.06 -9.73
C ASN A 295 -20.14 -22.85 -10.91
N LEU A 296 -19.62 -24.06 -10.65
CA LEU A 296 -19.08 -24.94 -11.70
C LEU A 296 -20.22 -25.47 -12.59
N ASP A 297 -21.32 -25.94 -12.00
CA ASP A 297 -22.53 -26.35 -12.74
C ASP A 297 -23.08 -25.24 -13.64
N MET A 298 -23.11 -23.99 -13.15
CA MET A 298 -23.52 -22.84 -13.94
C MET A 298 -22.61 -22.60 -15.14
N ILE A 299 -21.29 -22.74 -15.00
CA ILE A 299 -20.34 -22.56 -16.12
C ILE A 299 -20.43 -23.74 -17.11
N GLU A 300 -20.55 -24.97 -16.59
CA GLU A 300 -20.62 -26.21 -17.39
C GLU A 300 -21.93 -26.35 -18.20
N GLN A 301 -23.00 -25.62 -17.84
CA GLN A 301 -24.21 -25.46 -18.68
C GLN A 301 -23.96 -24.77 -20.04
N GLY A 302 -22.78 -24.20 -20.27
CA GLY A 302 -22.38 -23.72 -21.59
C GLY A 302 -22.93 -22.33 -21.96
N PRO A 303 -23.00 -22.00 -23.28
CA PRO A 303 -23.35 -20.67 -23.77
C PRO A 303 -24.79 -20.25 -23.40
N LEU A 304 -25.09 -18.95 -23.55
CA LEU A 304 -26.33 -18.30 -23.15
C LEU A 304 -27.20 -18.04 -24.38
N PRO A 305 -28.53 -17.87 -24.21
CA PRO A 305 -29.41 -17.30 -25.23
C PRO A 305 -28.91 -15.93 -25.71
N GLN A 306 -29.06 -15.64 -27.01
CA GLN A 306 -28.42 -14.49 -27.66
C GLN A 306 -28.93 -13.13 -27.16
N ASP A 307 -30.20 -13.06 -26.75
CA ASP A 307 -30.82 -11.91 -26.11
C ASP A 307 -30.27 -11.66 -24.70
N VAL A 308 -30.02 -12.72 -23.91
CA VAL A 308 -29.34 -12.63 -22.61
C VAL A 308 -27.90 -12.15 -22.78
N VAL A 309 -27.17 -12.63 -23.82
CA VAL A 309 -25.84 -12.12 -24.16
C VAL A 309 -25.90 -10.63 -24.49
N ALA A 310 -26.79 -10.22 -25.40
CA ALA A 310 -26.94 -8.83 -25.79
C ALA A 310 -27.31 -7.92 -24.60
N ALA A 311 -28.16 -8.39 -23.69
CA ALA A 311 -28.54 -7.64 -22.49
C ALA A 311 -27.36 -7.46 -21.51
N LEU A 312 -26.51 -8.48 -21.34
CA LEU A 312 -25.28 -8.37 -20.53
C LEU A 312 -24.23 -7.47 -21.18
N GLU A 313 -24.09 -7.51 -22.51
CA GLU A 313 -23.18 -6.62 -23.25
C GLU A 313 -23.66 -5.16 -23.18
N ALA A 314 -24.97 -4.93 -23.21
CA ALA A 314 -25.57 -3.61 -23.09
C ALA A 314 -25.22 -2.91 -21.75
N ILE A 315 -24.94 -3.65 -20.67
CA ILE A 315 -24.54 -3.06 -19.37
C ILE A 315 -23.34 -2.14 -19.55
N HIS A 316 -22.24 -2.63 -20.14
CA HIS A 316 -21.04 -1.81 -20.36
C HIS A 316 -21.25 -0.74 -21.45
N ALA A 317 -22.16 -0.97 -22.41
CA ALA A 317 -22.53 0.07 -23.37
C ALA A 317 -23.29 1.24 -22.71
N GLU A 318 -24.12 0.98 -21.71
CA GLU A 318 -24.84 2.00 -20.93
C GLU A 318 -23.94 2.72 -19.91
N VAL A 319 -23.09 2.00 -19.16
CA VAL A 319 -22.31 2.58 -18.03
C VAL A 319 -20.86 2.92 -18.36
N GLY A 320 -20.34 2.45 -19.50
CA GLY A 320 -18.96 2.69 -19.94
C GLY A 320 -17.90 2.37 -18.87
N ASP A 321 -16.98 3.31 -18.67
CA ASP A 321 -15.82 3.15 -17.79
C ASP A 321 -16.11 3.55 -16.31
N GLU A 322 -17.38 3.70 -15.91
CA GLU A 322 -17.74 4.02 -14.52
C GLU A 322 -17.14 3.01 -13.51
N ALA A 323 -17.12 1.73 -13.86
CA ALA A 323 -16.41 0.70 -13.12
C ALA A 323 -15.01 0.48 -13.74
N SER A 324 -14.02 1.20 -13.22
CA SER A 324 -12.63 1.05 -13.67
C SER A 324 -12.09 -0.35 -13.39
N TYR A 325 -11.36 -0.93 -14.34
CA TYR A 325 -10.64 -2.20 -14.14
C TYR A 325 -9.45 -2.08 -13.16
N HIS A 326 -9.05 -0.86 -12.78
CA HIS A 326 -7.99 -0.62 -11.80
C HIS A 326 -8.49 -0.56 -10.36
N PHE A 327 -8.53 -1.73 -9.71
CA PHE A 327 -8.99 -1.89 -8.33
C PHE A 327 -8.31 -0.96 -7.30
N TYR A 328 -7.03 -0.64 -7.52
CA TYR A 328 -6.21 0.17 -6.61
C TYR A 328 -5.98 1.63 -7.06
N GLN A 329 -6.61 2.08 -8.15
CA GLN A 329 -6.45 3.45 -8.63
C GLN A 329 -7.33 4.42 -7.84
N LYS A 330 -6.72 5.25 -6.99
CA LYS A 330 -7.36 6.50 -6.54
C LYS A 330 -7.43 7.44 -7.74
N ASN A 331 -8.63 7.89 -8.11
CA ASN A 331 -8.85 8.91 -9.14
C ASN A 331 -8.31 10.28 -8.71
N SER A 332 -6.99 10.44 -8.79
CA SER A 332 -6.25 11.63 -8.41
C SER A 332 -5.44 12.14 -9.61
N PRO A 333 -5.79 13.31 -10.17
CA PRO A 333 -4.98 13.99 -11.18
C PRO A 333 -3.55 14.32 -10.70
N ARG A 334 -3.29 14.28 -9.39
CA ARG A 334 -1.95 14.43 -8.81
C ARG A 334 -1.14 13.13 -8.96
N LEU A 335 -1.72 11.95 -8.75
CA LEU A 335 -1.05 10.67 -8.96
C LEU A 335 -0.73 10.42 -10.44
N ARG A 336 -1.64 10.74 -11.36
CA ARG A 336 -1.34 10.72 -12.82
C ARG A 336 -0.12 11.61 -13.13
N ARG A 337 -0.12 12.86 -12.68
CA ARG A 337 1.03 13.77 -12.86
C ARG A 337 2.30 13.26 -12.20
N GLN A 338 2.22 12.61 -11.04
CA GLN A 338 3.38 12.07 -10.33
C GLN A 338 3.98 10.85 -11.04
N ALA A 339 3.15 9.97 -11.62
CA ALA A 339 3.56 8.85 -12.47
C ALA A 339 4.20 9.35 -13.77
N HIS A 340 3.56 10.27 -14.51
CA HIS A 340 4.17 10.87 -15.70
C HIS A 340 5.48 11.61 -15.36
N SER A 341 5.55 12.28 -14.21
CA SER A 341 6.77 12.93 -13.71
C SER A 341 7.86 11.91 -13.33
N HIS A 342 7.49 10.71 -12.87
CA HIS A 342 8.42 9.62 -12.59
C HIS A 342 8.95 8.98 -13.88
N ALA A 343 8.07 8.70 -14.85
CA ALA A 343 8.45 8.23 -16.19
C ALA A 343 9.34 9.24 -16.93
N ALA A 344 9.03 10.54 -16.81
CA ALA A 344 9.88 11.62 -17.33
C ALA A 344 11.24 11.68 -16.63
N ARG A 345 11.29 11.61 -15.29
CA ARG A 345 12.57 11.53 -14.54
C ARG A 345 13.37 10.29 -14.91
N ALA A 346 12.75 9.12 -15.02
CA ALA A 346 13.40 7.88 -15.43
C ALA A 346 13.93 7.97 -16.87
N SER A 347 13.16 8.55 -17.80
CA SER A 347 13.61 8.83 -19.17
C SER A 347 14.79 9.80 -19.20
N HIS A 348 14.73 10.91 -18.47
CA HIS A 348 15.84 11.85 -18.33
C HIS A 348 17.08 11.21 -17.67
N ALA A 349 16.90 10.33 -16.69
CA ALA A 349 17.98 9.59 -16.04
C ALA A 349 18.61 8.57 -17.00
N ARG A 350 17.81 7.83 -17.79
CA ARG A 350 18.29 6.94 -18.86
C ARG A 350 19.08 7.73 -19.92
N ALA A 351 18.54 8.84 -20.42
CA ALA A 351 19.23 9.72 -21.37
C ALA A 351 20.50 10.33 -20.79
N ARG A 352 20.54 10.66 -19.48
CA ARG A 352 21.74 11.13 -18.78
C ARG A 352 22.78 10.02 -18.63
N ARG A 353 22.39 8.81 -18.23
CA ARG A 353 23.29 7.64 -18.14
C ARG A 353 23.87 7.28 -19.50
N ALA A 354 23.07 7.28 -20.57
CA ALA A 354 23.53 7.05 -21.93
C ALA A 354 24.55 8.11 -22.38
N ARG A 355 24.31 9.40 -22.10
CA ARG A 355 25.29 10.47 -22.38
C ARG A 355 26.56 10.36 -21.55
N VAL A 356 26.47 9.98 -20.27
CA VAL A 356 27.66 9.77 -19.41
C VAL A 356 28.46 8.56 -19.88
N ALA A 357 27.81 7.46 -20.28
CA ALA A 357 28.49 6.30 -20.86
C ALA A 357 29.16 6.62 -22.20
N ALA A 358 28.49 7.38 -23.08
CA ALA A 358 29.08 7.86 -24.32
C ALA A 358 30.27 8.81 -24.09
N HIS A 359 30.19 9.70 -23.10
CA HIS A 359 31.28 10.61 -22.74
C HIS A 359 32.46 9.86 -22.11
N ALA A 360 32.21 8.90 -21.22
CA ALA A 360 33.26 8.07 -20.64
C ALA A 360 33.93 7.16 -21.69
N ALA A 361 33.18 6.65 -22.67
CA ALA A 361 33.74 5.95 -23.82
C ALA A 361 34.63 6.89 -24.64
N PHE A 362 34.14 8.09 -24.97
CA PHE A 362 34.88 9.13 -25.71
C PHE A 362 36.17 9.57 -24.99
N ASP A 363 36.12 9.76 -23.67
CA ASP A 363 37.27 10.09 -22.83
C ASP A 363 38.27 8.93 -22.78
N SER A 364 37.80 7.67 -22.78
CA SER A 364 38.69 6.49 -22.79
C SER A 364 39.43 6.29 -24.13
N THR A 365 38.82 6.70 -25.25
CA THR A 365 39.54 6.83 -26.53
C THR A 365 40.48 8.04 -26.52
N SER A 366 40.03 9.20 -26.03
CA SER A 366 40.84 10.42 -25.99
C SER A 366 42.08 10.28 -25.09
N GLN A 367 42.01 9.51 -24.00
CA GLN A 367 43.15 9.23 -23.13
C GLN A 367 44.13 8.20 -23.72
N LYS A 368 43.72 7.35 -24.67
CA LYS A 368 44.65 6.50 -25.43
C LYS A 368 45.44 7.31 -26.46
N ASP A 369 44.81 8.29 -27.10
CA ASP A 369 45.48 9.16 -28.06
C ASP A 369 46.37 10.21 -27.35
N ALA A 370 46.04 10.59 -26.11
CA ALA A 370 46.79 11.59 -25.33
C ALA A 370 48.07 11.07 -24.64
N SER A 371 48.36 9.76 -24.65
CA SER A 371 49.63 9.23 -24.09
C SER A 371 50.85 9.45 -25.01
N GLU A 372 50.67 10.01 -26.22
CA GLU A 372 51.74 10.32 -27.18
C GLU A 372 51.91 11.82 -27.47
N SER A 373 51.86 12.71 -26.45
CA SER A 373 52.59 14.00 -26.54
C SER A 373 52.84 14.63 -25.17
N SER A 374 53.89 15.43 -25.07
CA SER A 374 54.48 15.91 -23.82
C SER A 374 54.31 17.43 -23.59
N THR A 375 54.72 17.87 -22.39
CA THR A 375 54.99 19.26 -21.93
C THR A 375 53.92 20.01 -21.12
N HIS A 376 54.27 20.30 -19.86
CA HIS A 376 53.84 21.45 -19.05
C HIS A 376 54.59 22.74 -19.48
N PRO A 377 54.21 23.99 -19.11
CA PRO A 377 53.51 24.45 -17.88
C PRO A 377 52.38 25.50 -18.18
N LYS A 378 51.90 26.43 -17.32
CA LYS A 378 52.18 26.90 -15.94
C LYS A 378 50.91 27.55 -15.32
N ALA A 379 50.94 27.95 -14.04
CA ALA A 379 49.83 28.59 -13.33
C ALA A 379 49.96 30.13 -13.18
N VAL A 380 48.84 30.85 -12.99
CA VAL A 380 48.77 32.26 -12.55
C VAL A 380 47.62 32.47 -11.56
N THR A 381 47.88 33.21 -10.48
CA THR A 381 46.93 33.61 -9.43
C THR A 381 46.88 35.14 -9.29
N VAL A 382 45.70 35.73 -9.05
CA VAL A 382 45.53 37.15 -8.66
C VAL A 382 44.45 37.28 -7.57
N SER A 383 44.63 38.24 -6.67
CA SER A 383 43.76 38.56 -5.51
C SER A 383 43.77 40.11 -5.28
N PRO A 384 43.08 40.72 -4.29
CA PRO A 384 41.69 41.20 -4.49
C PRO A 384 41.42 42.70 -4.13
N ALA A 385 40.16 43.11 -4.36
CA ALA A 385 39.39 44.21 -3.71
C ALA A 385 39.53 45.69 -4.16
N ARG A 386 38.41 46.28 -4.65
CA ARG A 386 37.63 47.33 -3.91
C ARG A 386 36.26 47.64 -4.55
N ASN A 387 35.37 48.26 -3.74
CA ASN A 387 33.92 48.39 -3.94
C ASN A 387 33.49 49.64 -4.77
N MET A 388 32.30 49.64 -5.40
CA MET A 388 31.07 50.26 -4.82
C MET A 388 29.83 50.29 -5.74
N ASN A 389 28.69 49.97 -5.11
CA ASN A 389 27.26 50.23 -5.41
C ASN A 389 26.82 50.94 -6.71
N LEU A 390 26.04 50.19 -7.51
CA LEU A 390 25.15 50.71 -8.57
C LEU A 390 23.76 51.14 -8.04
N ALA A 391 23.39 50.74 -6.82
CA ALA A 391 22.02 50.85 -6.28
C ALA A 391 21.55 52.29 -5.98
N GLN A 392 22.45 53.28 -5.90
CA GLN A 392 22.09 54.68 -5.61
C GLN A 392 21.49 55.46 -6.80
N ARG A 393 21.41 54.86 -8.01
CA ARG A 393 20.83 55.51 -9.20
C ARG A 393 19.30 55.40 -9.33
N LEU A 394 18.60 54.74 -8.42
CA LEU A 394 17.17 54.40 -8.58
C LEU A 394 16.20 55.05 -7.58
N GLY A 395 16.65 55.99 -6.74
CA GLY A 395 15.75 57.00 -6.11
C GLY A 395 14.65 56.50 -5.16
N LEU A 396 14.67 55.25 -4.69
CA LEU A 396 13.67 54.72 -3.76
C LEU A 396 14.11 54.90 -2.30
N HIS A 397 13.46 55.80 -1.58
CA HIS A 397 13.64 55.97 -0.14
C HIS A 397 13.00 54.82 0.64
N VAL A 398 13.82 54.01 1.31
CA VAL A 398 13.36 53.09 2.35
C VAL A 398 13.44 53.81 3.69
N SER A 399 12.28 54.29 4.18
CA SER A 399 12.17 54.83 5.54
C SER A 399 11.93 53.71 6.53
N SER A 400 12.73 53.69 7.61
CA SER A 400 12.58 52.76 8.71
C SER A 400 11.45 53.19 9.65
N SER A 401 10.25 52.67 9.43
CA SER A 401 9.18 52.67 10.43
C SER A 401 8.35 51.40 10.30
N VAL A 402 8.44 50.51 11.30
CA VAL A 402 7.48 49.40 11.47
C VAL A 402 6.19 50.01 12.01
N PRO A 403 5.04 49.90 11.33
CA PRO A 403 3.78 50.42 11.85
C PRO A 403 3.40 49.67 13.14
N ALA A 404 3.19 50.42 14.21
CA ALA A 404 2.56 49.88 15.40
C ALA A 404 1.07 49.62 15.16
N SER A 405 0.52 48.62 15.87
CA SER A 405 -0.89 48.22 15.90
C SER A 405 -1.51 47.65 14.60
N ILE A 406 -1.40 46.32 14.43
CA ILE A 406 -2.55 45.48 14.12
C ILE A 406 -2.73 44.47 15.26
N SER A 407 -2.96 45.01 16.47
CA SER A 407 -3.05 44.26 17.72
C SER A 407 -4.48 44.19 18.22
N SER A 408 -5.31 43.36 17.57
CA SER A 408 -6.62 42.91 18.11
C SER A 408 -7.32 41.82 17.29
N SER A 409 -6.76 41.33 16.18
CA SER A 409 -7.50 40.44 15.23
C SER A 409 -6.84 39.08 14.95
N PHE A 410 -5.82 38.67 15.70
CA PHE A 410 -4.99 37.49 15.40
C PHE A 410 -4.93 36.44 16.53
N GLU A 411 -6.02 36.23 17.26
CA GLU A 411 -6.07 35.15 18.28
C GLU A 411 -6.25 33.74 17.69
N HIS A 412 -6.54 33.61 16.39
CA HIS A 412 -6.91 32.34 15.74
C HIS A 412 -6.29 32.10 14.35
N GLU A 413 -4.96 32.08 14.22
CA GLU A 413 -4.32 31.47 13.02
C GLU A 413 -3.10 30.56 13.33
N PRO A 414 -2.90 29.44 12.58
CA PRO A 414 -1.92 28.42 12.91
C PRO A 414 -0.52 28.67 12.33
N LEU A 415 -0.27 29.85 11.74
CA LEU A 415 0.97 30.19 11.02
C LEU A 415 1.89 31.16 11.78
N ALA A 416 1.44 31.72 12.92
CA ALA A 416 2.21 32.69 13.70
C ALA A 416 3.47 32.11 14.39
N SER A 417 3.59 30.78 14.48
CA SER A 417 4.77 30.08 15.05
C SER A 417 5.97 29.98 14.11
N PHE A 418 5.85 30.38 12.84
CA PHE A 418 6.84 30.08 11.80
C PHE A 418 8.00 31.09 11.66
N LEU A 419 8.49 31.66 12.78
CA LEU A 419 9.61 32.61 12.80
C LEU A 419 10.99 31.99 13.08
N ARG A 420 11.10 30.68 13.33
CA ARG A 420 12.40 29.98 13.43
C ARG A 420 12.68 29.16 12.17
N SER A 421 13.64 29.62 11.36
CA SER A 421 14.28 28.78 10.34
C SER A 421 15.01 27.61 10.98
N LEU A 422 14.84 26.40 10.44
CA LEU A 422 15.65 25.25 10.82
C LEU A 422 17.08 25.42 10.30
N THR A 423 18.07 24.99 11.08
CA THR A 423 19.44 24.83 10.56
C THR A 423 19.50 23.68 9.54
N SER A 424 20.51 23.65 8.68
CA SER A 424 20.70 22.55 7.72
C SER A 424 20.80 21.17 8.39
N ARG A 425 21.31 21.12 9.63
CA ARG A 425 21.36 19.90 10.45
C ARG A 425 19.98 19.50 10.97
N GLU A 426 19.18 20.46 11.44
CA GLU A 426 17.80 20.19 11.84
C GLU A 426 16.94 19.75 10.65
N HIS A 427 17.11 20.36 9.47
CA HIS A 427 16.46 19.89 8.24
C HIS A 427 16.80 18.42 7.93
N TYR A 428 18.08 18.02 8.01
CA TYR A 428 18.50 16.63 7.80
C TYR A 428 17.89 15.66 8.82
N LEU A 429 18.04 15.96 10.12
CA LEU A 429 17.51 15.13 11.22
C LEU A 429 16.00 14.91 11.08
N PHE A 430 15.30 15.91 10.59
CA PHE A 430 13.86 15.93 10.49
C PHE A 430 13.35 15.17 9.26
N ASP A 431 14.03 15.30 8.13
CA ASP A 431 13.79 14.46 6.96
C ASP A 431 14.06 12.99 7.29
N PHE A 432 15.15 12.72 8.03
CA PHE A 432 15.47 11.39 8.56
C PHE A 432 14.40 10.85 9.51
N TYR A 433 13.86 11.67 10.42
CA TYR A 433 12.75 11.29 11.30
C TYR A 433 11.52 10.82 10.52
N ILE A 434 11.20 11.48 9.40
CA ILE A 434 10.00 11.19 8.60
C ILE A 434 10.21 10.01 7.65
N GLN A 435 11.39 9.89 7.04
CA GLN A 435 11.68 8.84 6.06
C GLN A 435 12.10 7.52 6.69
N VAL A 436 12.75 7.55 7.87
CA VAL A 436 13.35 6.35 8.49
C VAL A 436 12.72 6.03 9.85
N VAL A 437 12.73 6.98 10.79
CA VAL A 437 12.30 6.72 12.17
C VAL A 437 10.79 6.43 12.25
N THR A 438 9.96 7.29 11.64
CA THR A 438 8.50 7.17 11.70
C THR A 438 8.00 5.85 11.07
N PRO A 439 8.44 5.45 9.86
CA PRO A 439 8.01 4.18 9.28
C PRO A 439 8.51 2.96 10.07
N ASP A 440 9.75 2.98 10.57
CA ASP A 440 10.29 1.85 11.34
C ASP A 440 9.60 1.72 12.71
N MET A 441 9.39 2.82 13.44
CA MET A 441 8.58 2.83 14.67
C MET A 441 7.16 2.27 14.45
N CYS A 442 6.52 2.59 13.32
CA CYS A 442 5.22 2.04 12.96
C CYS A 442 5.28 0.53 12.68
N ASN A 443 6.39 0.01 12.16
CA ASN A 443 6.56 -1.41 11.88
C ASN A 443 6.92 -2.22 13.14
N ARG A 444 7.73 -1.66 14.06
CA ARG A 444 8.23 -2.35 15.26
C ARG A 444 7.32 -2.25 16.48
N CYS A 445 6.41 -1.27 16.54
CA CYS A 445 5.41 -1.16 17.60
C CYS A 445 4.05 -1.68 17.12
N PRO A 446 3.57 -2.85 17.60
CA PRO A 446 2.30 -3.43 17.15
C PRO A 446 1.11 -2.48 17.30
N VAL A 447 1.10 -1.62 18.33
CA VAL A 447 0.05 -0.60 18.54
C VAL A 447 0.05 0.45 17.43
N LEU A 448 1.22 0.99 17.05
CA LEU A 448 1.32 1.96 15.96
C LEU A 448 1.05 1.32 14.59
N ASN A 449 1.34 0.02 14.44
CA ASN A 449 1.04 -0.77 13.25
C ASN A 449 -0.48 -1.00 13.09
N LEU A 450 -1.15 -1.42 14.17
CA LEU A 450 -2.60 -1.68 14.19
C LEU A 450 -3.41 -0.42 13.89
N LEU A 451 -2.91 0.73 14.35
CA LEU A 451 -3.47 2.06 14.08
C LEU A 451 -3.10 2.59 12.67
N GLY A 452 -2.94 1.73 11.66
CA GLY A 452 -2.22 1.98 10.39
C GLY A 452 -2.63 3.18 9.52
N ASP A 453 -3.67 3.93 9.89
CA ASP A 453 -3.94 5.28 9.38
C ASP A 453 -2.93 6.33 9.92
N VAL A 454 -2.21 6.05 11.01
CA VAL A 454 -1.18 6.92 11.64
C VAL A 454 -0.01 7.21 10.72
N ASN A 455 0.61 6.17 10.14
CA ASN A 455 1.78 6.37 9.28
C ASN A 455 1.43 7.27 8.07
N ARG A 456 0.19 7.20 7.57
CA ARG A 456 -0.34 8.12 6.56
C ARG A 456 -0.62 9.51 7.14
N ARG A 457 -1.37 9.62 8.24
CA ARG A 457 -1.74 10.91 8.84
C ARG A 457 -0.54 11.71 9.33
N VAL A 458 0.42 11.06 9.98
CA VAL A 458 1.70 11.68 10.36
C VAL A 458 2.44 12.11 9.11
N ARG A 459 2.70 11.23 8.13
CA ARG A 459 3.44 11.60 6.91
C ARG A 459 2.77 12.72 6.09
N ASP A 460 1.44 12.71 5.96
CA ASP A 460 0.68 13.68 5.16
C ASP A 460 0.46 15.01 5.92
N ASN A 461 0.49 15.02 7.25
CA ASN A 461 0.28 16.22 8.07
C ASN A 461 1.51 16.64 8.89
N TRP A 462 2.67 15.97 8.85
CA TRP A 462 3.76 16.27 9.80
C TRP A 462 4.24 17.72 9.66
N VAL A 463 4.24 18.25 8.44
CA VAL A 463 4.58 19.66 8.17
C VAL A 463 3.66 20.59 8.96
N ILE A 464 2.36 20.28 9.04
CA ILE A 464 1.35 21.00 9.82
C ILE A 464 1.56 20.73 11.33
N LEU A 465 1.75 19.48 11.72
CA LEU A 465 1.88 19.06 13.13
C LEU A 465 3.11 19.68 13.83
N SER A 466 4.19 19.85 13.08
CA SER A 466 5.44 20.44 13.55
C SER A 466 5.55 21.94 13.32
N SER A 467 4.83 22.51 12.35
CA SER A 467 4.68 23.97 12.23
C SER A 467 3.86 24.55 13.38
N THR A 468 2.89 23.80 13.90
CA THR A 468 2.01 24.26 14.98
C THR A 468 2.58 24.05 16.39
N ASN A 469 3.63 23.25 16.58
CA ASN A 469 4.18 22.96 17.90
C ASN A 469 5.70 22.71 17.88
N VAL A 470 6.46 23.69 18.39
CA VAL A 470 7.94 23.66 18.46
C VAL A 470 8.49 22.49 19.30
N GLU A 471 7.71 21.96 20.24
CA GLU A 471 8.12 20.85 21.12
C GLU A 471 7.95 19.50 20.43
N MET A 472 6.94 19.36 19.56
CA MET A 472 6.82 18.17 18.70
C MET A 472 7.94 18.11 17.66
N LEU A 473 8.35 19.26 17.12
CA LEU A 473 9.56 19.39 16.31
C LEU A 473 10.81 18.95 17.09
N ARG A 474 11.02 19.45 18.32
CA ARG A 474 12.15 19.04 19.17
C ARG A 474 12.11 17.55 19.53
N GLY A 475 10.92 16.98 19.76
CA GLY A 475 10.73 15.53 19.94
C GLY A 475 11.15 14.73 18.71
N SER A 476 10.73 15.15 17.53
CA SER A 476 11.13 14.53 16.25
C SER A 476 12.66 14.54 16.06
N LEU A 477 13.29 15.68 16.37
CA LEU A 477 14.75 15.85 16.30
C LEU A 477 15.49 15.00 17.34
N LEU A 478 14.96 14.92 18.57
CA LEU A 478 15.48 14.04 19.63
C LEU A 478 15.48 12.57 19.20
N SER A 479 14.33 12.07 18.75
CA SER A 479 14.21 10.68 18.34
C SER A 479 15.06 10.37 17.09
N ALA A 480 15.23 11.31 16.16
CA ALA A 480 16.18 11.18 15.05
C ALA A 480 17.63 11.05 15.53
N CYS A 481 18.08 11.92 16.45
CA CYS A 481 19.42 11.85 17.03
C CYS A 481 19.65 10.53 17.78
N ARG A 482 18.67 10.07 18.57
CA ARG A 482 18.71 8.76 19.26
C ARG A 482 18.80 7.61 18.26
N TRP A 483 18.04 7.66 17.17
CA TRP A 483 18.05 6.62 16.14
C TRP A 483 19.38 6.55 15.38
N LEU A 484 19.93 7.70 14.96
CA LEU A 484 21.24 7.76 14.32
C LEU A 484 22.35 7.25 15.25
N SER A 485 22.31 7.65 16.52
CA SER A 485 23.30 7.23 17.53
C SER A 485 23.22 5.74 17.86
N ILE A 486 22.03 5.20 18.13
CA ILE A 486 21.87 3.83 18.67
C ILE A 486 21.75 2.80 17.54
N VAL A 487 20.98 3.09 16.48
CA VAL A 487 20.66 2.13 15.41
C VAL A 487 21.67 2.20 14.28
N HIS A 488 22.09 3.42 13.89
CA HIS A 488 23.07 3.61 12.82
C HIS A 488 24.52 3.79 13.33
N GLN A 489 24.73 3.68 14.65
CA GLN A 489 26.06 3.76 15.29
C GLN A 489 26.84 5.05 14.95
N GLN A 490 26.13 6.18 14.91
CA GLN A 490 26.71 7.53 14.68
C GLN A 490 26.81 8.30 16.02
N PRO A 491 27.88 8.10 16.82
CA PRO A 491 27.98 8.60 18.18
C PRO A 491 27.94 10.12 18.29
N GLU A 492 28.24 10.86 17.22
CA GLU A 492 28.18 12.32 17.17
C GLU A 492 26.76 12.89 17.40
N TYR A 493 25.72 12.07 17.26
CA TYR A 493 24.33 12.46 17.57
C TYR A 493 23.92 12.19 19.04
N ALA A 494 24.73 11.46 19.82
CA ALA A 494 24.41 11.15 21.21
C ALA A 494 24.34 12.41 22.10
N GLU A 495 25.31 13.32 21.95
CA GLU A 495 25.32 14.58 22.69
C GLU A 495 24.11 15.46 22.31
N LEU A 496 23.78 15.51 21.01
CA LEU A 496 22.66 16.30 20.51
C LEU A 496 21.31 15.76 21.00
N ALA A 497 21.16 14.44 21.10
CA ALA A 497 20.01 13.81 21.76
C ALA A 497 19.91 14.23 23.25
N ILE A 498 21.01 14.19 24.00
CA ILE A 498 21.02 14.64 25.41
C ILE A 498 20.60 16.11 25.51
N GLN A 499 21.10 16.98 24.63
CA GLN A 499 20.75 18.40 24.60
C GLN A 499 19.26 18.65 24.32
N TYR A 500 18.65 17.95 23.34
CA TYR A 500 17.20 18.07 23.08
C TYR A 500 16.35 17.51 24.23
N LYS A 501 16.72 16.37 24.81
CA LYS A 501 15.99 15.76 25.94
C LYS A 501 16.02 16.65 27.18
N LEU A 502 17.19 17.17 27.55
CA LEU A 502 17.33 18.09 28.69
C LEU A 502 16.49 19.36 28.51
N ARG A 503 16.37 19.87 27.28
CA ARG A 503 15.52 21.02 26.98
C ARG A 503 14.03 20.68 27.14
N LEU A 504 13.56 19.58 26.53
CA LEU A 504 12.17 19.13 26.69
C LEU A 504 11.77 18.90 28.16
N VAL A 505 12.66 18.35 28.98
CA VAL A 505 12.41 18.13 30.42
C VAL A 505 12.32 19.45 31.20
N ARG A 506 13.25 20.40 30.99
CA ARG A 506 13.19 21.73 31.64
C ARG A 506 11.94 22.49 31.21
N ASP A 507 11.70 22.56 29.90
CA ASP A 507 10.55 23.26 29.34
C ASP A 507 9.22 22.62 29.80
N LEU A 508 9.17 21.32 30.13
CA LEU A 508 8.02 20.68 30.78
C LEU A 508 7.88 21.12 32.25
N GLN A 509 8.96 21.08 33.04
CA GLN A 509 8.96 21.51 34.44
C GLN A 509 8.49 22.96 34.60
N GLU A 510 9.01 23.87 33.79
CA GLU A 510 8.60 25.29 33.76
C GLU A 510 7.12 25.44 33.40
N THR A 511 6.63 24.69 32.40
CA THR A 511 5.24 24.78 31.92
C THR A 511 4.22 24.28 32.96
N ILE A 512 4.59 23.27 33.75
CA ILE A 512 3.77 22.78 34.88
C ILE A 512 3.61 23.87 35.95
N GLY A 513 4.67 24.65 36.23
CA GLY A 513 4.64 25.74 37.22
C GLY A 513 3.74 26.93 36.85
N VAL A 514 3.49 27.18 35.56
CA VAL A 514 2.72 28.35 35.08
C VAL A 514 1.20 28.21 35.31
N GLY A 515 0.67 26.99 35.41
CA GLY A 515 -0.69 26.72 35.89
C GLY A 515 -1.88 27.18 35.01
N THR A 516 -1.70 27.77 33.83
CA THR A 516 -2.81 28.22 32.95
C THR A 516 -3.38 27.08 32.09
N PRO A 517 -4.62 27.16 31.56
CA PRO A 517 -5.16 26.13 30.67
C PRO A 517 -4.29 25.87 29.42
N SER A 518 -3.72 26.94 28.84
CA SER A 518 -2.79 26.85 27.70
C SER A 518 -1.46 26.18 28.10
N SER A 519 -0.91 26.50 29.29
CA SER A 519 0.29 25.81 29.77
C SER A 519 -0.01 24.34 30.07
N ARG A 520 -1.15 24.00 30.65
CA ARG A 520 -1.57 22.60 30.88
C ARG A 520 -1.67 21.79 29.58
N ARG A 521 -2.27 22.34 28.51
CA ARG A 521 -2.27 21.73 27.15
C ARG A 521 -0.84 21.46 26.66
N SER A 522 0.05 22.44 26.79
CA SER A 522 1.45 22.34 26.37
C SER A 522 2.22 21.29 27.20
N ALA A 523 1.99 21.23 28.51
CA ALA A 523 2.60 20.25 29.40
C ALA A 523 2.16 18.81 29.07
N VAL A 524 0.87 18.58 28.79
CA VAL A 524 0.37 17.28 28.30
C VAL A 524 1.09 16.88 26.99
N SER A 525 1.21 17.82 26.06
CA SER A 525 1.89 17.57 24.77
C SER A 525 3.37 17.20 24.95
N LYS A 526 4.10 17.96 25.79
CA LYS A 526 5.52 17.71 26.12
C LYS A 526 5.71 16.36 26.83
N ALA A 527 4.85 16.03 27.79
CA ALA A 527 4.88 14.76 28.51
C ALA A 527 4.63 13.56 27.58
N LEU A 528 3.68 13.67 26.63
CA LEU A 528 3.46 12.64 25.62
C LEU A 528 4.66 12.47 24.68
N VAL A 529 5.25 13.56 24.20
CA VAL A 529 6.47 13.52 23.36
C VAL A 529 7.61 12.78 24.08
N LEU A 530 7.83 13.06 25.36
CA LEU A 530 8.83 12.35 26.16
C LEU A 530 8.45 10.87 26.34
N ALA A 531 7.19 10.53 26.62
CA ALA A 531 6.76 9.13 26.73
C ALA A 531 7.02 8.32 25.44
N PHE A 532 6.73 8.88 24.26
CA PHE A 532 7.00 8.22 22.98
C PHE A 532 8.50 8.05 22.69
N ASP A 533 9.34 9.02 23.10
CA ASP A 533 10.79 8.91 22.94
C ASP A 533 11.40 7.82 23.85
N GLU A 534 10.89 7.66 25.07
CA GLU A 534 11.32 6.58 25.98
C GLU A 534 10.84 5.20 25.50
N ILE A 535 9.62 5.09 24.94
CA ILE A 535 9.14 3.86 24.25
C ILE A 535 10.09 3.48 23.11
N THR A 536 10.61 4.47 22.36
CA THR A 536 11.52 4.24 21.23
C THR A 536 12.83 3.58 21.66
N ILE A 537 13.32 3.87 22.87
CA ILE A 537 14.49 3.21 23.47
C ILE A 537 14.15 2.06 24.43
N ARG A 538 12.88 1.65 24.51
CA ARG A 538 12.35 0.60 25.40
C ARG A 538 12.46 0.89 26.91
N ASP A 539 12.62 2.16 27.30
CA ASP A 539 12.52 2.56 28.71
C ASP A 539 11.04 2.72 29.10
N MET A 540 10.39 1.58 29.31
CA MET A 540 8.96 1.52 29.59
C MET A 540 8.59 2.15 30.95
N VAL A 541 9.53 2.22 31.90
CA VAL A 541 9.32 2.78 33.25
C VAL A 541 9.31 4.31 33.21
N MET A 542 10.27 4.92 32.49
CA MET A 542 10.25 6.37 32.27
C MET A 542 9.09 6.78 31.36
N ALA A 543 8.77 5.98 30.33
CA ALA A 543 7.58 6.20 29.52
C ALA A 543 6.30 6.24 30.36
N ALA A 544 6.12 5.25 31.25
CA ALA A 544 4.95 5.16 32.13
C ALA A 544 4.86 6.40 33.05
N THR A 545 5.99 6.81 33.62
CA THR A 545 6.10 8.01 34.47
C THR A 545 5.65 9.28 33.72
N HIS A 546 6.09 9.46 32.46
CA HIS A 546 5.68 10.60 31.64
C HIS A 546 4.18 10.57 31.27
N LEU A 547 3.63 9.40 30.93
CA LEU A 547 2.21 9.28 30.58
C LEU A 547 1.30 9.45 31.81
N ALA A 548 1.65 8.90 32.96
CA ALA A 548 0.96 9.16 34.23
C ALA A 548 0.95 10.66 34.58
N GLY A 549 2.07 11.35 34.37
CA GLY A 549 2.14 12.82 34.50
C GLY A 549 1.18 13.55 33.57
N ALA A 550 1.10 13.15 32.29
CA ALA A 550 0.15 13.72 31.34
C ALA A 550 -1.31 13.53 31.77
N LEU A 551 -1.67 12.31 32.20
CA LEU A 551 -3.01 11.98 32.69
C LEU A 551 -3.38 12.75 33.96
N GLN A 552 -2.43 12.94 34.88
CA GLN A 552 -2.65 13.74 36.09
C GLN A 552 -2.87 15.22 35.76
N ILE A 553 -2.17 15.78 34.77
CA ILE A 553 -2.42 17.15 34.30
C ILE A 553 -3.83 17.28 33.69
N ILE A 554 -4.28 16.29 32.89
CA ILE A 554 -5.63 16.24 32.32
C ILE A 554 -6.68 16.17 33.44
N ARG A 555 -6.47 15.30 34.44
CA ARG A 555 -7.38 15.12 35.59
C ARG A 555 -7.51 16.40 36.41
N VAL A 556 -6.39 17.05 36.75
CA VAL A 556 -6.36 18.32 37.49
C VAL A 556 -6.99 19.47 36.69
N ALA A 557 -6.96 19.41 35.36
CA ALA A 557 -7.62 20.40 34.50
C ALA A 557 -9.15 20.21 34.36
N GLY A 558 -9.73 19.13 34.89
CA GLY A 558 -11.16 18.83 34.76
C GLY A 558 -11.52 17.89 33.60
N GLY A 559 -10.53 17.23 32.98
CA GLY A 559 -10.73 16.25 31.91
C GLY A 559 -10.25 16.73 30.53
N ILE A 560 -10.43 15.85 29.54
CA ILE A 560 -9.97 16.06 28.15
C ILE A 560 -10.70 17.25 27.50
N GLU A 561 -12.02 17.33 27.73
CA GLU A 561 -12.89 18.38 27.21
C GLU A 561 -12.52 19.77 27.77
N ALA A 562 -12.23 19.85 29.07
CA ALA A 562 -11.83 21.10 29.75
C ALA A 562 -10.47 21.66 29.28
N LEU A 563 -9.65 20.84 28.62
CA LEU A 563 -8.41 21.27 27.95
C LEU A 563 -8.57 21.47 26.44
N GLU A 564 -9.74 21.16 25.86
CA GLU A 564 -10.01 21.16 24.42
C GLU A 564 -8.93 20.42 23.61
N LEU A 565 -8.44 19.29 24.12
CA LEU A 565 -7.38 18.53 23.45
C LEU A 565 -7.90 18.03 22.10
N SER A 566 -7.23 18.42 21.01
CA SER A 566 -7.65 18.12 19.65
C SER A 566 -6.48 17.57 18.82
N GLY A 567 -6.79 17.13 17.59
CA GLY A 567 -5.79 16.66 16.62
C GLY A 567 -4.90 15.53 17.16
N LEU A 568 -3.59 15.70 17.03
CA LEU A 568 -2.61 14.65 17.35
C LEU A 568 -2.51 14.34 18.85
N VAL A 569 -2.69 15.32 19.74
CA VAL A 569 -2.57 15.09 21.19
C VAL A 569 -3.69 14.17 21.67
N LEU A 570 -4.93 14.45 21.25
CA LEU A 570 -6.08 13.57 21.51
C LEU A 570 -5.90 12.21 20.83
N PHE A 571 -5.39 12.19 19.61
CA PHE A 571 -5.10 10.94 18.89
C PHE A 571 -4.13 10.04 19.67
N LEU A 572 -2.99 10.57 20.12
CA LEU A 572 -1.96 9.81 20.85
C LEU A 572 -2.50 9.31 22.20
N LEU A 573 -3.28 10.12 22.93
CA LEU A 573 -3.95 9.70 24.17
C LEU A 573 -4.97 8.57 23.91
N SER A 574 -5.83 8.72 22.90
CA SER A 574 -6.83 7.71 22.54
C SER A 574 -6.18 6.40 22.08
N SER A 575 -4.99 6.47 21.47
CA SER A 575 -4.20 5.31 21.05
C SER A 575 -3.73 4.47 22.23
N CYS A 576 -3.27 5.11 23.31
CA CYS A 576 -2.90 4.41 24.54
C CYS A 576 -4.10 3.72 25.21
N VAL A 577 -5.25 4.41 25.27
CA VAL A 577 -6.50 3.83 25.83
C VAL A 577 -7.02 2.67 24.97
N TYR A 578 -6.97 2.79 23.65
CA TYR A 578 -7.37 1.72 22.73
C TYR A 578 -6.46 0.49 22.84
N ALA A 579 -5.14 0.72 22.94
CA ALA A 579 -4.16 -0.35 23.14
C ALA A 579 -4.42 -1.16 24.42
N LYS A 580 -4.92 -0.54 25.49
CA LYS A 580 -5.28 -1.28 26.70
C LYS A 580 -6.49 -2.17 26.48
N LYS A 581 -7.58 -1.65 25.92
CA LYS A 581 -8.79 -2.45 25.67
C LYS A 581 -8.50 -3.70 24.85
N LEU A 582 -7.51 -3.64 23.96
CA LEU A 582 -7.01 -4.76 23.18
C LEU A 582 -6.27 -5.81 24.04
N LEU A 583 -5.42 -5.37 24.97
CA LEU A 583 -4.71 -6.23 25.93
C LEU A 583 -5.64 -6.88 26.96
N ASP A 584 -6.61 -6.11 27.48
CA ASP A 584 -7.64 -6.60 28.39
C ASP A 584 -8.53 -7.68 27.73
N SER A 585 -8.62 -7.68 26.39
CA SER A 585 -9.41 -8.65 25.61
C SER A 585 -8.65 -9.91 25.15
N ASP A 586 -7.31 -9.90 25.09
CA ASP A 586 -6.50 -11.13 25.00
C ASP A 586 -5.23 -11.02 25.88
N PRO A 587 -5.30 -11.50 27.14
CA PRO A 587 -4.19 -11.44 28.10
C PRO A 587 -2.93 -12.22 27.67
N ARG A 588 -2.99 -13.04 26.63
CA ARG A 588 -1.86 -13.83 26.11
C ARG A 588 -1.05 -13.07 25.06
N MET A 589 -1.56 -11.92 24.60
CA MET A 589 -0.91 -11.11 23.58
C MET A 589 0.24 -10.29 24.19
N GLU A 590 1.45 -10.85 24.21
CA GLU A 590 2.66 -10.11 24.57
C GLU A 590 2.96 -9.00 23.55
N ILE A 591 2.43 -7.79 23.77
CA ILE A 591 2.88 -6.59 23.06
C ILE A 591 4.14 -6.08 23.78
N PRO A 592 5.34 -6.05 23.13
CA PRO A 592 6.59 -5.64 23.76
C PRO A 592 6.65 -4.17 24.22
N CYS A 593 5.59 -3.40 23.93
CA CYS A 593 5.53 -1.94 24.11
C CYS A 593 4.35 -1.47 24.99
N THR A 594 3.44 -2.33 25.44
CA THR A 594 2.24 -1.83 26.16
C THR A 594 1.72 -2.64 27.34
N GLY A 595 1.82 -3.97 27.39
CA GLY A 595 1.19 -4.80 28.45
C GLY A 595 1.43 -4.28 29.86
N LYS A 596 2.68 -4.40 30.34
CA LYS A 596 3.11 -3.89 31.65
C LYS A 596 3.06 -2.37 31.79
N PHE A 597 3.04 -1.63 30.68
CA PHE A 597 3.14 -0.17 30.66
C PHE A 597 1.78 0.50 30.91
N LEU A 598 0.68 -0.07 30.40
CA LEU A 598 -0.67 0.46 30.60
C LEU A 598 -1.19 0.14 32.02
N ASP A 599 -0.89 -1.06 32.53
CA ASP A 599 -1.24 -1.44 33.90
C ASP A 599 -0.51 -0.58 34.97
N GLN A 600 0.72 -0.13 34.67
CA GLN A 600 1.50 0.72 35.58
C GLN A 600 0.96 2.16 35.74
N ILE A 601 0.17 2.64 34.78
CA ILE A 601 -0.33 4.03 34.75
C ILE A 601 -1.80 4.16 35.11
N GLY A 602 -2.50 3.05 35.36
CA GLY A 602 -3.92 3.06 35.73
C GLY A 602 -4.85 3.59 34.64
N LEU A 603 -4.42 3.52 33.37
CA LEU A 603 -5.36 3.43 32.25
C LEU A 603 -6.02 2.06 32.28
#